data_AF-A0A0G0Y6R1-F1
#
_entry.id   AF-A0A0G0Y6R1-F1
#
_cell.length_a   1.000
_cell.length_b   1.000
_cell.length_c   1.000
_cell.angle_alpha   90.00
_cell.angle_beta   90.00
_cell.angle_gamma   90.00
#
_symmetry.space_group_name_H-M   'P 1'
#
loop_
_entity.id
_entity.type
_entity.pdbx_description
1 polymer ?
#
loop_
_entity_poly.entity_id
_entity_poly.type
_entity_poly.pdbx_seq_one_letter_code
_entity_poly.pdbx_strand_id
1 'polypeptide(L)'
;MVRKNILRKIEIMKKSLKEAKIAQLNAPSAMESHSDTTKSEMEKLVTALEIDISRQKNYLSLVPNNLTPSNQKIELWKNVRVNNKGILMNIIIVPDGMGGDTIDGIRLVSETTPLVLQIKKGEIEVLEVR
;
A
#
# COMPACT_ATOMS: atom_id res chain seq x y z
N MET A 1 -8.17 9.46 4.64
CA MET A 1 -8.10 8.94 3.26
C MET A 1 -7.26 7.66 3.18
N VAL A 2 -5.95 7.73 3.40
CA VAL A 2 -5.02 6.58 3.33
C VAL A 2 -5.43 5.42 4.24
N ARG A 3 -5.74 5.71 5.52
CA ARG A 3 -6.24 4.71 6.48
C ARG A 3 -7.47 3.93 5.98
N LYS A 4 -8.45 4.64 5.40
CA LYS A 4 -9.67 4.06 4.85
C LYS A 4 -9.36 3.14 3.66
N ASN A 5 -8.41 3.53 2.82
CA ASN A 5 -7.97 2.71 1.69
C ASN A 5 -7.30 1.41 2.17
N ILE A 6 -6.38 1.49 3.14
CA ILE A 6 -5.72 0.31 3.73
C ILE A 6 -6.76 -0.63 4.36
N LEU A 7 -7.71 -0.10 5.14
CA LEU A 7 -8.78 -0.90 5.73
C LEU A 7 -9.64 -1.61 4.67
N ARG A 8 -10.01 -0.90 3.59
CA ARG A 8 -10.73 -1.49 2.46
C ARG A 8 -9.93 -2.58 1.77
N LYS A 9 -8.62 -2.38 1.54
CA LYS A 9 -7.74 -3.40 0.97
C LYS A 9 -7.68 -4.65 1.86
N ILE A 10 -7.52 -4.47 3.17
CA ILE A 10 -7.54 -5.59 4.14
C ILE A 10 -8.86 -6.36 4.08
N GLU A 11 -9.99 -5.67 3.99
CA GLU A 11 -11.31 -6.32 3.92
C GLU A 11 -11.46 -7.17 2.65
N ILE A 12 -11.05 -6.63 1.51
CA ILE A 12 -11.06 -7.36 0.22
C ILE A 12 -10.15 -8.59 0.32
N MET A 13 -8.91 -8.43 0.81
CA MET A 13 -7.96 -9.54 0.96
C MET A 13 -8.49 -10.62 1.91
N LYS A 14 -9.17 -10.24 3.00
CA LYS A 14 -9.79 -11.21 3.93
C LYS A 14 -10.91 -12.01 3.26
N LYS A 15 -11.70 -11.37 2.39
CA LYS A 15 -12.73 -12.06 1.61
C LYS A 15 -12.08 -13.07 0.66
N SER A 16 -11.08 -12.64 -0.10
CA SER A 16 -10.33 -13.53 -0.99
C SER A 16 -9.61 -14.65 -0.24
N LEU A 17 -9.09 -14.40 0.96
CA LEU A 17 -8.47 -15.42 1.81
C LEU A 17 -9.48 -16.48 2.23
N LYS A 18 -10.70 -16.07 2.59
CA LYS A 18 -11.77 -17.01 2.95
C LYS A 18 -12.14 -17.90 1.76
N GLU A 19 -12.28 -17.31 0.57
CA GLU A 19 -12.57 -18.04 -0.67
C GLU A 19 -11.44 -19.01 -1.03
N ALA A 20 -10.18 -18.57 -0.95
CA ALA A 20 -9.01 -19.41 -1.20
C ALA A 20 -8.91 -20.59 -0.21
N LYS A 21 -9.21 -20.37 1.08
CA LYS A 21 -9.26 -21.45 2.08
C LYS A 21 -10.36 -22.47 1.79
N ILE A 22 -11.53 -22.03 1.33
CA ILE A 22 -12.61 -22.95 0.92
C ILE A 22 -12.18 -23.77 -0.30
N ALA A 23 -11.58 -23.11 -1.31
CA ALA A 23 -11.07 -23.79 -2.50
C ALA A 23 -9.96 -24.80 -2.15
N GLN A 24 -9.05 -24.44 -1.26
CA GLN A 24 -7.99 -25.33 -0.75
C GLN A 24 -8.55 -26.58 -0.07
N LEU A 25 -9.57 -26.42 0.77
CA LEU A 25 -10.21 -27.53 1.50
C LEU A 25 -10.97 -28.47 0.58
N ASN A 26 -11.56 -27.94 -0.48
CA ASN A 26 -12.35 -28.71 -1.46
C ASN A 26 -11.48 -29.29 -2.60
N ALA A 27 -10.21 -28.89 -2.71
CA ALA A 27 -9.32 -29.40 -3.73
C ALA A 27 -8.85 -30.83 -3.39
N PRO A 28 -8.83 -31.75 -4.37
CA PRO A 28 -8.35 -33.10 -4.14
C PRO A 28 -6.88 -33.08 -3.70
N SER A 29 -6.53 -34.00 -2.81
CA SER A 29 -5.15 -34.22 -2.43
C SER A 29 -4.36 -34.84 -3.58
N ALA A 30 -3.02 -34.71 -3.52
CA ALA A 30 -2.12 -35.36 -4.48
C ALA A 30 -2.27 -36.90 -4.51
N MET A 31 -2.89 -37.48 -3.47
CA MET A 31 -3.20 -38.91 -3.39
C MET A 31 -4.53 -39.27 -4.10
N GLU A 32 -5.46 -38.31 -4.20
CA GLU A 32 -6.75 -38.46 -4.88
C GLU A 32 -6.66 -38.11 -6.38
N SER A 33 -5.74 -37.22 -6.76
CA SER A 33 -5.46 -36.91 -8.16
C SER A 33 -4.01 -36.42 -8.33
N HIS A 34 -3.17 -37.24 -8.98
CA HIS A 34 -1.74 -36.96 -9.14
C HIS A 34 -1.44 -35.77 -10.06
N SER A 35 -2.40 -35.39 -10.91
CA SER A 35 -2.26 -34.29 -11.87
C SER A 35 -2.89 -32.98 -11.40
N ASP A 36 -3.61 -32.99 -10.28
CA ASP A 36 -4.29 -31.80 -9.76
C ASP A 36 -3.39 -31.02 -8.79
N THR A 37 -2.91 -29.86 -9.27
CA THR A 37 -2.06 -28.94 -8.48
C THR A 37 -2.86 -27.90 -7.71
N THR A 38 -4.20 -27.90 -7.82
CA THR A 38 -5.07 -26.87 -7.25
C THR A 38 -4.83 -26.70 -5.76
N LYS A 39 -4.65 -27.79 -5.02
CA LYS A 39 -4.39 -27.73 -3.57
C LYS A 39 -3.10 -26.96 -3.23
N SER A 40 -2.02 -27.25 -3.94
CA SER A 40 -0.71 -26.59 -3.73
C SER A 40 -0.74 -25.12 -4.18
N GLU A 41 -1.47 -24.82 -5.26
CA GLU A 41 -1.64 -23.44 -5.74
C GLU A 41 -2.46 -22.60 -4.75
N MET A 42 -3.54 -23.17 -4.22
CA MET A 42 -4.35 -22.51 -3.19
C MET A 42 -3.59 -22.34 -1.88
N GLU A 43 -2.75 -23.30 -1.47
CA GLU A 43 -1.84 -23.16 -0.32
C GLU A 43 -0.90 -21.96 -0.45
N LYS A 44 -0.28 -21.80 -1.63
CA LYS A 44 0.59 -20.65 -1.93
C LYS A 44 -0.18 -19.35 -1.90
N LEU A 45 -1.38 -19.33 -2.48
CA LEU A 45 -2.25 -18.15 -2.49
C LEU A 45 -2.70 -17.75 -1.08
N VAL A 46 -3.11 -18.71 -0.25
CA VAL A 46 -3.47 -18.49 1.17
C VAL A 46 -2.29 -17.88 1.92
N THR A 47 -1.11 -18.47 1.79
CA THR A 47 0.11 -17.99 2.46
C THR A 47 0.47 -16.56 2.02
N ALA A 48 0.40 -16.28 0.71
CA ALA A 48 0.67 -14.95 0.18
C ALA A 48 -0.34 -13.90 0.70
N LEU A 49 -1.63 -14.23 0.71
CA LEU A 49 -2.67 -13.35 1.24
C LEU A 49 -2.51 -13.09 2.73
N GLU A 50 -2.10 -14.08 3.52
CA GLU A 50 -1.83 -13.89 4.96
C GLU A 50 -0.64 -12.96 5.21
N ILE A 51 0.45 -13.12 4.45
CA ILE A 51 1.62 -12.23 4.50
C ILE A 51 1.22 -10.80 4.12
N ASP A 52 0.47 -10.63 3.03
CA ASP A 52 0.06 -9.31 2.57
C ASP A 52 -0.92 -8.64 3.54
N ILE A 53 -1.87 -9.37 4.13
CA ILE A 53 -2.75 -8.84 5.19
C ILE A 53 -1.92 -8.38 6.39
N SER A 54 -0.92 -9.16 6.80
CA SER A 54 -0.01 -8.79 7.89
C SER A 54 0.74 -7.50 7.57
N ARG A 55 1.28 -7.39 6.35
CA ARG A 55 1.95 -6.19 5.86
C ARG A 55 1.04 -4.96 5.88
N GLN A 56 -0.21 -5.09 5.41
CA GLN A 56 -1.18 -3.99 5.44
C GLN A 56 -1.58 -3.58 6.87
N LYS A 57 -1.65 -4.52 7.82
CA LYS A 57 -1.86 -4.21 9.24
C LYS A 57 -0.68 -3.44 9.84
N ASN A 58 0.55 -3.82 9.49
CA ASN A 58 1.75 -3.09 9.92
C ASN A 58 1.71 -1.67 9.37
N TYR A 59 1.38 -1.48 8.09
CA TYR A 59 1.18 -0.16 7.51
C TYR A 59 0.09 0.64 8.22
N LEU A 60 -1.02 0.00 8.58
CA LEU A 60 -2.08 0.66 9.34
C LEU A 60 -1.60 1.21 10.69
N SER A 61 -0.70 0.48 11.37
CA SER A 61 -0.12 0.94 12.65
C SER A 61 0.83 2.14 12.50
N LEU A 62 1.42 2.32 11.32
CA LEU A 62 2.29 3.45 11.01
C LEU A 62 1.52 4.73 10.64
N VAL A 63 0.23 4.60 10.28
CA VAL A 63 -0.60 5.77 9.95
C VAL A 63 -0.96 6.51 11.25
N PRO A 64 -0.56 7.78 11.42
CA PRO A 64 -0.90 8.56 12.60
C PRO A 64 -2.43 8.72 12.71
N ASN A 65 -2.97 8.60 13.93
CA ASN A 65 -4.40 8.73 14.19
C ASN A 65 -4.90 10.17 13.94
N ASN A 66 -4.05 11.17 14.19
CA ASN A 66 -4.29 12.58 13.91
C ASN A 66 -3.11 13.13 13.12
N LEU A 67 -3.38 13.62 11.90
CA LEU A 67 -2.42 14.44 11.17
C LEU A 67 -2.46 15.83 11.79
N THR A 68 -1.58 16.10 12.75
CA THR A 68 -1.45 17.45 13.30
C THR A 68 -0.87 18.36 12.21
N PRO A 69 -1.50 19.50 11.90
CA PRO A 69 -0.93 20.49 10.99
C PRO A 69 0.21 21.18 11.73
N SER A 70 1.39 20.56 11.74
CA SER A 70 2.58 21.13 12.37
C SER A 70 3.66 21.29 11.32
N ASN A 71 3.99 22.55 11.05
CA ASN A 71 5.10 23.05 10.22
C ASN A 71 5.01 22.80 8.71
N GLN A 72 5.41 23.83 7.93
CA GLN A 72 5.65 23.81 6.48
C GLN A 72 6.77 22.84 6.04
N LYS A 73 7.24 21.97 6.93
CA LYS A 73 8.26 20.95 6.65
C LYS A 73 7.65 19.74 5.97
N ILE A 74 8.41 19.20 5.03
CA ILE A 74 8.09 18.04 4.22
C ILE A 74 8.37 16.78 5.04
N GLU A 75 7.31 16.18 5.56
CA GLU A 75 7.36 15.05 6.52
C GLU A 75 6.42 13.92 6.08
N LEU A 76 6.56 12.76 6.73
CA LEU A 76 5.70 11.60 6.50
C LEU A 76 4.22 11.97 6.71
N TRP A 77 3.39 11.41 5.85
CA TRP A 77 1.93 11.54 5.81
C TRP A 77 1.37 12.92 5.45
N LYS A 78 2.23 13.87 5.08
CA LYS A 78 1.80 15.18 4.57
C LYS A 78 1.50 15.12 3.08
N ASN A 79 0.50 15.89 2.67
CA ASN A 79 0.16 16.09 1.28
C ASN A 79 0.98 17.25 0.72
N VAL A 80 1.72 17.00 -0.34
CA VAL A 80 2.61 17.97 -0.97
C VAL A 80 2.18 18.12 -2.41
N ARG A 81 1.94 19.37 -2.82
CA ARG A 81 1.75 19.72 -4.23
C ARG A 81 3.08 20.17 -4.80
N VAL A 82 3.55 19.47 -5.82
CA VAL A 82 4.85 19.71 -6.45
C VAL A 82 4.70 20.01 -7.93
N ASN A 83 5.60 20.83 -8.46
CA ASN A 83 5.76 21.07 -9.88
C ASN A 83 7.08 20.44 -10.33
N ASN A 84 6.98 19.37 -11.13
CA ASN A 84 8.14 18.73 -11.73
C ASN A 84 8.15 19.01 -13.24
N LYS A 85 9.04 19.91 -13.68
CA LYS A 85 9.22 20.25 -15.10
C LYS A 85 7.90 20.66 -15.81
N GLY A 86 7.04 21.41 -15.12
CA GLY A 86 5.75 21.87 -15.65
C GLY A 86 4.57 20.93 -15.38
N ILE A 87 4.80 19.76 -14.77
CA ILE A 87 3.75 18.82 -14.39
C ILE A 87 3.40 19.00 -12.91
N LEU A 88 2.16 19.42 -12.65
CA LEU A 88 1.59 19.53 -11.31
C LEU A 88 1.20 18.14 -10.79
N MET A 89 1.72 17.77 -9.61
CA MET A 89 1.41 16.49 -8.97
C MET A 89 1.04 16.72 -7.50
N ASN A 90 -0.02 16.03 -7.05
CA ASN A 90 -0.33 15.92 -5.63
C ASN A 90 0.22 14.59 -5.11
N ILE A 91 1.09 14.64 -4.11
CA ILE A 91 1.72 13.46 -3.54
C ILE A 91 1.51 13.41 -2.03
N ILE A 92 1.44 12.22 -1.45
CA ILE A 92 1.61 12.03 0.00
C ILE A 92 2.89 11.26 0.22
N ILE A 93 3.75 11.79 1.08
CA ILE A 93 4.99 11.12 1.45
C ILE A 93 4.65 10.03 2.44
N VAL A 94 5.02 8.80 2.14
CA VAL A 94 4.74 7.63 2.99
C VAL A 94 6.03 6.91 3.33
N PRO A 95 6.01 6.03 4.35
CA PRO A 95 7.13 5.14 4.62
C PRO A 95 7.48 4.25 3.43
N ASP A 96 8.65 3.63 3.50
CA ASP A 96 9.07 2.68 2.47
C ASP A 96 8.12 1.47 2.36
N GLY A 97 7.93 0.99 1.12
CA GLY A 97 6.99 -0.09 0.82
C GLY A 97 5.51 0.30 0.73
N MET A 98 5.15 1.55 1.02
CA MET A 98 3.77 2.07 0.87
C MET A 98 3.56 2.95 -0.38
N GLY A 99 4.62 3.22 -1.14
CA GLY A 99 4.57 4.02 -2.35
C GLY A 99 3.96 3.28 -3.55
N GLY A 100 3.63 4.04 -4.61
CA GLY A 100 3.20 3.52 -5.91
C GLY A 100 1.69 3.52 -6.14
N ASP A 101 0.90 3.49 -5.07
CA ASP A 101 -0.56 3.60 -5.17
C ASP A 101 -1.01 5.04 -5.46
N THR A 102 -2.19 5.17 -6.07
CA THR A 102 -2.88 6.47 -6.22
C THR A 102 -4.25 6.37 -5.54
N ILE A 103 -4.53 7.30 -4.63
CA ILE A 103 -5.78 7.37 -3.85
C ILE A 103 -6.42 8.72 -4.10
N ASP A 104 -7.62 8.75 -4.66
CA ASP A 104 -8.39 9.98 -4.92
C ASP A 104 -7.58 11.03 -5.72
N GLY A 105 -6.78 10.58 -6.69
CA GLY A 105 -5.92 11.44 -7.52
C GLY A 105 -4.62 11.91 -6.84
N ILE A 106 -4.34 11.43 -5.62
CA ILE A 106 -3.11 11.73 -4.88
C ILE A 106 -2.20 10.51 -4.90
N ARG A 107 -0.96 10.68 -5.37
CA ARG A 107 0.00 9.58 -5.48
C ARG A 107 0.75 9.37 -4.15
N LEU A 108 0.80 8.13 -3.67
CA LEU A 108 1.63 7.77 -2.54
C LEU A 108 3.07 7.59 -3.00
N VAL A 109 4.00 8.31 -2.37
CA VAL A 109 5.41 8.30 -2.74
C VAL A 109 6.24 8.00 -1.51
N SER A 110 7.04 6.93 -1.56
CA SER A 110 7.91 6.57 -0.44
C SER A 110 9.00 7.62 -0.24
N GLU A 111 9.36 7.87 1.02
CA GLU A 111 10.34 8.90 1.39
C GLU A 111 11.76 8.67 0.82
N THR A 112 12.06 7.42 0.46
CA THR A 112 13.33 6.95 -0.10
C THR A 112 13.42 7.18 -1.61
N THR A 113 12.33 7.55 -2.27
CA THR A 113 12.31 7.72 -3.73
C THR A 113 13.15 8.94 -4.16
N PRO A 114 13.77 8.90 -5.35
CA PRO A 114 14.51 10.04 -5.90
C PRO A 114 13.67 11.33 -5.92
N LEU A 115 12.37 11.21 -6.22
CA LEU A 115 11.45 12.35 -6.23
C LEU A 115 11.40 13.07 -4.87
N VAL A 116 11.21 12.34 -3.78
CA VAL A 116 11.16 12.93 -2.43
C VAL A 116 12.53 13.47 -2.00
N LEU A 117 13.61 12.80 -2.38
CA LEU A 117 14.96 13.29 -2.10
C LEU A 117 15.23 14.64 -2.79
N GLN A 118 14.82 14.79 -4.06
CA GLN A 118 14.96 16.05 -4.80
C GLN A 118 14.07 17.16 -4.23
N ILE A 119 12.84 16.82 -3.82
CA ILE A 119 11.94 17.73 -3.11
C ILE A 119 12.58 18.22 -1.80
N LYS A 120 13.14 17.31 -0.98
CA LYS A 120 13.82 17.66 0.28
C LYS A 120 15.09 18.50 0.06
N LYS A 121 15.77 18.35 -1.09
CA LYS A 121 16.91 19.17 -1.50
C LYS A 121 16.53 20.54 -2.09
N GLY A 122 15.25 20.78 -2.34
CA GLY A 122 14.77 22.01 -2.98
C GLY A 122 15.00 22.06 -4.50
N GLU A 123 15.34 20.94 -5.14
CA GLU A 123 15.52 20.84 -6.60
C GLU A 123 14.16 20.80 -7.35
N ILE A 124 13.09 20.47 -6.63
CA ILE A 124 11.72 20.43 -7.14
C ILE A 124 10.90 21.50 -6.44
N GLU A 125 10.17 22.29 -7.22
CA GLU A 125 9.33 23.36 -6.72
C GLU A 125 8.13 22.78 -5.94
N VAL A 126 8.05 23.14 -4.66
CA VAL A 126 6.93 22.80 -3.78
C VAL A 126 5.98 23.99 -3.75
N LEU A 127 4.77 23.77 -4.25
CA LEU A 127 3.75 24.81 -4.34
C LEU A 127 2.94 24.92 -3.05
N GLU A 128 2.71 23.78 -2.38
CA GLU A 128 1.85 23.73 -1.20
C GLU A 128 2.15 22.49 -0.35
N VAL A 129 2.07 22.63 0.99
CA VAL A 129 2.15 21.53 1.95
C VAL A 129 0.89 21.59 2.83
N ARG A 130 0.10 20.51 2.82
CA ARG A 130 -1.17 20.36 3.56
C ARG A 130 -1.16 19.15 4.47
#